data_AF-A0A2A2DT41-F1
#
_entry.id   AF-A0A2A2DT41-F1
#
_cell.length_a   1.000
_cell.length_b   1.000
_cell.length_c   1.000
_cell.angle_alpha   90.00
_cell.angle_beta   90.00
_cell.angle_gamma   90.00
#
_symmetry.space_group_name_H-M   'P 1'
#
loop_
_entity.id
_entity.type
_entity.pdbx_description
1 polymer ?
#
loop_
_entity_poly.entity_id
_entity_poly.type
_entity_poly.pdbx_seq_one_letter_code
_entity_poly.pdbx_strand_id
1 'polypeptide(L)'
;MPDYRPLPSFTPAGKPVLYVDASQSALELYESAQERLDAAQQLALVLFCGDQQLDDSRVFAAFHLLLSDAAGLYEAAFAQRR
;
A
#
# COMPACT_ATOMS: atom_id res chain seq x y z
N MET A 1 -19.07 10.87 -10.35
CA MET A 1 -18.28 11.20 -9.16
C MET A 1 -17.44 9.98 -8.82
N PRO A 2 -16.15 10.13 -8.48
CA PRO A 2 -15.32 9.03 -8.02
C PRO A 2 -15.93 8.37 -6.77
N ASP A 3 -15.94 7.03 -6.72
CA ASP A 3 -16.53 6.23 -5.62
C ASP A 3 -15.41 5.79 -4.67
N TYR A 4 -15.02 6.68 -3.76
CA TYR A 4 -13.91 6.41 -2.85
C TYR A 4 -14.30 5.39 -1.77
N ARG A 5 -13.64 4.23 -1.78
CA ARG A 5 -13.83 3.18 -0.78
C ARG A 5 -12.57 2.97 0.06
N PRO A 6 -12.70 2.74 1.37
CA PRO A 6 -11.56 2.49 2.23
C PRO A 6 -10.87 1.19 1.84
N LEU A 7 -9.55 1.20 1.74
CA LEU A 7 -8.77 -0.03 1.64
C LEU A 7 -8.62 -0.66 3.04
N PRO A 8 -8.63 -2.00 3.14
CA PRO A 8 -8.30 -2.68 4.38
C PRO A 8 -6.89 -2.26 4.82
N SER A 9 -6.77 -1.77 6.05
CA SER A 9 -5.50 -1.33 6.61
C SER A 9 -5.08 -2.29 7.71
N PHE A 10 -3.81 -2.72 7.68
CA PHE A 10 -3.21 -3.46 8.80
C PHE A 10 -2.73 -2.54 9.93
N THR A 11 -3.09 -1.26 9.91
CA THR A 11 -2.68 -0.33 10.96
C THR A 11 -3.39 -0.64 12.28
N PRO A 12 -2.67 -0.58 13.42
CA PRO A 12 -3.23 -0.92 14.73
C PRO A 12 -4.34 0.04 15.19
N ALA A 13 -4.45 1.22 14.58
CA ALA A 13 -5.49 2.20 14.89
C ALA A 13 -6.87 1.85 14.27
N GLY A 14 -6.96 0.83 13.43
CA GLY A 14 -8.21 0.37 12.81
C GLY A 14 -8.89 1.39 11.90
N LYS A 15 -8.19 2.47 11.51
CA LYS A 15 -8.69 3.49 10.59
C LYS A 15 -8.10 3.27 9.21
N PRO A 16 -8.92 3.19 8.15
CA PRO A 16 -8.40 3.14 6.79
C PRO A 16 -7.65 4.44 6.51
N VAL A 17 -6.36 4.31 6.24
CA VAL A 17 -5.47 5.45 5.98
C VAL A 17 -5.61 5.91 4.52
N LEU A 18 -6.10 5.03 3.65
CA LEU A 18 -6.24 5.27 2.22
C LEU A 18 -7.60 4.84 1.67
N TYR A 19 -8.05 5.62 0.71
CA TYR A 19 -9.27 5.40 -0.04
C TYR A 19 -8.89 5.21 -1.50
N VAL A 20 -9.45 4.18 -2.14
CA VAL A 20 -9.28 3.96 -3.58
C VAL A 20 -10.56 4.34 -4.30
N ASP A 21 -10.41 4.89 -5.51
CA ASP A 21 -11.55 5.12 -6.38
C ASP A 21 -12.02 3.77 -6.96
N ALA A 22 -13.19 3.32 -6.53
CA ALA A 22 -13.79 2.06 -6.98
C ALA A 22 -14.24 2.09 -8.45
N SER A 23 -14.14 3.24 -9.12
CA SER A 23 -14.31 3.33 -10.57
C SER A 23 -13.05 2.91 -11.36
N GLN A 24 -11.90 2.72 -10.69
CA GLN A 24 -10.70 2.17 -11.31
C GLN A 24 -10.93 0.72 -11.74
N SER A 25 -10.42 0.40 -12.92
CA SER A 25 -10.42 -0.96 -13.46
C SER A 25 -9.50 -1.87 -12.66
N ALA A 26 -9.76 -3.18 -12.74
CA ALA A 26 -8.91 -4.19 -12.12
C ALA A 26 -7.44 -4.11 -12.56
N LEU A 27 -7.17 -3.63 -13.78
CA LEU A 27 -5.79 -3.43 -14.26
C LEU A 27 -5.14 -2.24 -13.56
N GLU A 28 -5.82 -1.09 -13.49
CA GLU A 28 -5.30 0.12 -12.82
C GLU A 28 -5.06 -0.12 -11.32
N LEU A 29 -5.95 -0.87 -10.66
CA LEU A 29 -5.78 -1.28 -9.26
C LEU A 29 -4.55 -2.19 -9.10
N TYR A 30 -4.35 -3.15 -10.01
CA TYR A 30 -3.19 -4.03 -10.01
C TYR A 30 -1.88 -3.28 -10.24
N GLU A 31 -1.84 -2.37 -11.22
CA GLU A 31 -0.68 -1.53 -11.52
C GLU A 31 -0.34 -0.63 -10.33
N SER A 32 -1.36 0.01 -9.73
CA SER A 32 -1.18 0.80 -8.51
C SER A 32 -0.64 -0.04 -7.35
N ALA A 33 -1.14 -1.27 -7.18
CA ALA A 33 -0.65 -2.19 -6.16
C ALA A 33 0.84 -2.51 -6.36
N GLN A 34 1.23 -2.79 -7.61
CA GLN A 34 2.61 -3.07 -7.97
C GLN A 34 3.53 -1.88 -7.67
N GLU A 35 3.13 -0.66 -8.02
CA GLU A 35 3.90 0.55 -7.70
C GLU A 35 4.16 0.71 -6.19
N ARG A 36 3.15 0.44 -5.35
CA ARG A 36 3.29 0.53 -3.88
C ARG A 36 4.22 -0.56 -3.36
N LEU A 37 4.11 -1.77 -3.90
CA LEU A 37 4.99 -2.88 -3.53
C LEU A 37 6.45 -2.59 -3.92
N ASP A 38 6.69 -2.07 -5.12
CA ASP A 38 8.02 -1.71 -5.60
C ASP A 38 8.61 -0.59 -4.72
N ALA A 39 7.83 0.42 -4.37
CA ALA A 39 8.24 1.47 -3.44
C ALA A 39 8.59 0.92 -2.05
N ALA A 40 7.80 -0.02 -1.53
CA ALA A 40 8.10 -0.68 -0.26
C ALA A 40 9.40 -1.49 -0.33
N GLN A 41 9.65 -2.21 -1.43
CA GLN A 41 10.88 -2.96 -1.64
C GLN A 41 12.11 -2.05 -1.70
N GLN A 42 12.02 -0.92 -2.42
CA GLN A 42 13.10 0.07 -2.45
C GLN A 42 13.36 0.65 -1.06
N LEU A 43 12.31 0.94 -0.29
CA LEU A 43 12.45 1.44 1.07
C LEU A 43 13.08 0.39 2.02
N ALA A 44 12.72 -0.89 1.84
CA ALA A 44 13.33 -1.99 2.59
C ALA A 44 14.83 -2.11 2.29
N LEU A 45 15.26 -1.97 1.03
CA LEU A 45 16.68 -1.98 0.67
C LEU A 45 17.43 -0.85 1.39
N VAL A 46 16.85 0.35 1.46
CA VAL A 46 17.45 1.47 2.20
C VAL A 46 17.52 1.19 3.70
N LEU A 47 16.46 0.62 4.29
CA LEU A 47 16.39 0.34 5.74
C LEU A 47 17.30 -0.79 6.19
N PHE A 48 17.43 -1.86 5.40
CA PHE A 48 18.12 -3.09 5.81
C PHE A 48 19.51 -3.24 5.20
N CYS A 49 19.80 -2.59 4.07
CA CYS A 49 21.09 -2.69 3.39
C CYS A 49 21.90 -1.39 3.44
N GLY A 50 21.35 -0.32 4.02
CA GLY A 50 22.09 0.92 4.25
C GLY A 50 23.05 0.82 5.43
N ASP A 51 24.22 1.47 5.32
CA ASP A 51 25.17 1.63 6.44
C ASP A 51 24.65 2.59 7.53
N GLN A 52 23.57 3.32 7.27
CA GLN A 52 22.95 4.23 8.22
C GLN A 52 21.87 3.52 9.03
N GLN A 53 22.04 3.51 10.37
CA GLN A 53 20.96 3.17 11.28
C GLN A 53 19.86 4.24 11.20
N LEU A 54 18.83 3.95 10.42
CA LEU A 54 17.61 4.76 10.35
C LEU A 54 16.73 4.41 11.56
N ASP A 55 16.98 5.07 12.69
CA ASP A 55 16.16 4.96 13.89
C ASP A 55 14.92 5.88 13.83
N ASP A 56 14.28 5.93 12.66
CA ASP A 56 13.08 6.75 12.45
C ASP A 56 11.85 5.85 12.31
N SER A 57 11.14 5.71 13.42
CA SER A 57 9.84 5.03 13.52
C SER A 57 8.84 5.43 12.43
N ARG A 58 8.95 6.63 11.86
CA ARG A 58 8.09 7.10 10.77
C ARG A 58 8.40 6.41 9.45
N VAL A 59 9.67 6.11 9.18
CA VAL A 59 10.08 5.42 7.95
C VAL A 59 9.59 3.97 7.99
N PHE A 60 9.68 3.33 9.14
CA PHE A 60 9.13 1.99 9.35
C PHE A 60 7.60 1.98 9.21
N ALA A 61 6.91 2.99 9.75
CA ALA A 61 5.46 3.15 9.57
C ALA A 61 5.07 3.37 8.10
N ALA A 62 5.85 4.16 7.35
CA ALA A 62 5.65 4.39 5.91
C ALA A 62 5.83 3.09 5.10
N PHE A 63 6.85 2.29 5.43
CA PHE A 63 7.06 0.96 4.83
C PHE A 63 5.86 0.05 5.07
N HIS A 64 5.37 -0.05 6.30
CA HIS A 64 4.19 -0.85 6.63
C HIS A 64 2.92 -0.37 5.93
N LEU A 65 2.76 0.94 5.78
CA LEU A 65 1.64 1.52 5.04
C LEU A 65 1.67 1.09 3.57
N LEU A 66 2.81 1.26 2.89
CA LEU A 66 2.96 0.86 1.48
C LEU A 66 2.64 -0.63 1.24
N LEU A 67 3.10 -1.51 2.14
CA LEU A 67 2.76 -2.94 2.07
C LEU A 67 1.27 -3.21 2.28
N SER A 68 0.66 -2.53 3.25
CA SER A 68 -0.77 -2.66 3.52
C SER A 68 -1.61 -2.20 2.33
N ASP A 69 -1.21 -1.11 1.70
CA ASP A 69 -1.90 -0.54 0.55
C ASP A 69 -1.81 -1.45 -0.66
N ALA A 70 -0.61 -1.97 -0.96
CA ALA A 70 -0.42 -2.91 -2.06
C ALA A 70 -1.33 -4.13 -1.90
N ALA A 71 -1.38 -4.71 -0.68
CA ALA A 71 -2.25 -5.83 -0.39
C ALA A 71 -3.73 -5.51 -0.61
N GLY A 72 -4.22 -4.39 -0.05
CA GLY A 72 -5.61 -3.97 -0.23
C GLY A 72 -5.98 -3.70 -1.70
N LEU A 73 -5.06 -3.12 -2.48
CA LEU A 73 -5.25 -2.88 -3.90
C LEU A 73 -5.31 -4.18 -4.71
N TYR A 74 -4.45 -5.16 -4.41
CA TYR A 74 -4.53 -6.48 -5.03
C TYR A 74 -5.85 -7.16 -4.70
N GLU A 75 -6.29 -7.16 -3.44
CA GLU A 75 -7.58 -7.73 -3.04
C GLU A 75 -8.74 -7.10 -3.80
N ALA A 76 -8.76 -5.77 -3.91
CA ALA A 76 -9.77 -5.05 -4.68
C ALA A 76 -9.73 -5.42 -6.17
N ALA A 77 -8.55 -5.49 -6.78
CA ALA A 77 -8.38 -5.89 -8.18
C ALA A 77 -8.88 -7.32 -8.45
N PHE A 78 -8.58 -8.25 -7.54
CA PHE A 78 -9.02 -9.64 -7.65
C PHE A 78 -10.52 -9.80 -7.42
N ALA A 79 -11.11 -9.01 -6.53
CA ALA A 79 -12.55 -9.03 -6.27
C ALA A 79 -13.36 -8.60 -7.50
N GLN A 80 -12.85 -7.67 -8.32
CA GLN A 80 -13.53 -7.24 -9.56
C GLN A 80 -13.53 -8.29 -10.68
N ARG A 81 -12.64 -9.30 -10.61
CA ARG A 81 -12.56 -10.37 -11.61
C ARG A 81 -13.43 -11.60 -11.27
N ARG A 82 -14.05 -11.63 -10.09
CA ARG A 82 -14.99 -12.69 -9.67
C ARG A 82 -16.43 -12.29 -9.94
#